data_AF-A0A512J7W8-F1
#
_entry.id   AF-A0A512J7W8-F1
#
_cell.length_a   1.000
_cell.length_b   1.000
_cell.length_c   1.000
_cell.angle_alpha   90.00
_cell.angle_beta   90.00
_cell.angle_gamma   90.00
#
_symmetry.space_group_name_H-M   'P 1'
#
loop_
_entity.id
_entity.type
_entity.pdbx_description
1 polymer ?
#
loop_
_entity_poly.entity_id
_entity_poly.type
_entity_poly.pdbx_seq_one_letter_code
_entity_poly.pdbx_strand_id
1 'polypeptide(L)'
;MTVQAVLAPVFVQVLLVFALMMVMGRRRFAEIGAGRVRIGDIALGERNWPPRVQAAANAFSNQFEIPVLFFALVPLALYTRKADLIFVVMAWIFVLSRLVHAGIFVTSNHVPARFRAYMAGVAVLGLMWLLFAWRILFTPLAA
;
A
#
# COMPACT_ATOMS: atom_id res chain seq x y z
N MET A 1 -4.68 -12.31 20.21
CA MET A 1 -5.57 -11.56 19.29
C MET A 1 -6.27 -12.54 18.37
N THR A 2 -7.48 -12.24 17.90
CA THR A 2 -8.16 -13.08 16.91
C THR A 2 -7.52 -12.92 15.54
N VAL A 3 -7.52 -13.99 14.73
CA VAL A 3 -7.00 -13.94 13.35
C VAL A 3 -7.73 -12.88 12.52
N GLN A 4 -9.04 -12.73 12.73
CA GLN A 4 -9.87 -11.72 12.07
C GLN A 4 -9.36 -10.29 12.31
N ALA A 5 -9.03 -9.95 13.56
CA ALA A 5 -8.52 -8.61 13.91
C ALA A 5 -7.18 -8.30 13.23
N VAL A 6 -6.31 -9.32 13.10
CA VAL A 6 -5.00 -9.18 12.45
C VAL A 6 -5.11 -9.06 10.92
N LEU A 7 -6.05 -9.79 10.32
CA LEU A 7 -6.24 -9.80 8.86
C LEU A 7 -7.11 -8.65 8.34
N ALA A 8 -7.95 -8.03 9.17
CA ALA A 8 -8.81 -6.93 8.73
C ALA A 8 -8.05 -5.76 8.05
N PRO A 9 -6.92 -5.24 8.58
CA PRO A 9 -6.11 -4.25 7.88
C PRO A 9 -5.57 -4.76 6.52
N VAL A 10 -5.20 -6.05 6.44
CA VAL A 10 -4.69 -6.67 5.21
C VAL A 10 -5.77 -6.62 4.12
N PHE A 11 -7.01 -6.96 4.44
CA PHE A 11 -8.10 -6.87 3.48
C PHE A 11 -8.34 -5.44 3.00
N VAL A 12 -8.26 -4.44 3.88
CA VAL A 12 -8.39 -3.03 3.47
C VAL A 12 -7.24 -2.62 2.54
N GLN A 13 -6.01 -3.04 2.82
CA GLN A 13 -4.87 -2.77 1.93
C GLN A 13 -5.03 -3.45 0.57
N VAL A 14 -5.53 -4.68 0.53
CA VAL A 14 -5.83 -5.41 -0.72
C VAL A 14 -6.95 -4.72 -1.51
N LEU A 15 -8.01 -4.27 -0.83
CA LEU A 15 -9.08 -3.51 -1.47
C LEU A 15 -8.58 -2.19 -2.07
N LEU A 16 -7.65 -1.50 -1.39
CA LEU A 16 -6.99 -0.31 -1.94
C LEU A 16 -6.24 -0.61 -3.25
N VAL A 17 -5.51 -1.74 -3.31
CA VAL A 17 -4.81 -2.18 -4.53
C VAL A 17 -5.81 -2.37 -5.68
N PHE A 18 -6.88 -3.12 -5.45
CA PHE A 18 -7.92 -3.34 -6.45
C PHE A 18 -8.61 -2.03 -6.88
N ALA A 19 -8.91 -1.15 -5.92
CA ALA A 19 -9.52 0.15 -6.21
C ALA A 19 -8.63 1.01 -7.11
N LEU A 20 -7.32 1.09 -6.82
CA LEU A 20 -6.38 1.83 -7.64
C LEU A 20 -6.17 1.21 -9.02
N MET A 21 -6.18 -0.12 -9.11
CA MET A 21 -6.15 -0.84 -10.40
C MET A 21 -7.34 -0.43 -11.27
N MET A 22 -8.55 -0.43 -10.71
CA MET A 22 -9.77 -0.01 -11.40
C MET A 22 -9.73 1.46 -11.80
N VAL A 23 -9.28 2.35 -10.91
CA VAL A 23 -9.13 3.79 -11.21
C VAL A 23 -8.15 4.03 -12.35
N MET A 24 -6.99 3.39 -12.30
CA MET A 24 -5.98 3.45 -13.37
C MET A 24 -6.56 2.92 -14.69
N GLY A 25 -7.16 1.73 -14.68
CA GLY A 25 -7.75 1.11 -15.86
C GLY A 25 -8.80 2.00 -16.51
N ARG A 26 -9.77 2.49 -15.74
CA ARG A 26 -10.82 3.40 -16.22
C ARG A 26 -10.25 4.66 -16.86
N ARG A 27 -9.24 5.29 -16.23
CA ARG A 27 -8.59 6.49 -16.76
C ARG A 27 -7.84 6.20 -18.06
N ARG A 28 -7.14 5.07 -18.16
CA ARG A 28 -6.46 4.64 -19.39
C ARG A 28 -7.44 4.40 -20.54
N PHE A 29 -8.49 3.63 -20.30
CA PHE A 29 -9.50 3.33 -21.33
C PHE A 29 -10.22 4.59 -21.82
N ALA A 30 -10.48 5.56 -20.94
CA ALA A 30 -11.09 6.83 -21.34
C ALA A 30 -10.20 7.65 -22.29
N GLU A 31 -8.88 7.70 -22.06
CA GLU A 31 -7.95 8.44 -22.93
C GLU A 31 -7.73 7.75 -24.27
N ILE A 32 -7.68 6.42 -24.29
CA ILE A 32 -7.60 5.62 -25.53
C ILE A 32 -8.89 5.76 -26.33
N GLY A 33 -10.05 5.58 -25.70
CA GLY A 33 -11.36 5.68 -26.35
C GLY A 33 -11.65 7.08 -26.90
N ALA A 34 -11.08 8.12 -26.29
CA ALA A 34 -11.15 9.49 -26.78
C ALA A 34 -10.09 9.83 -27.86
N GLY A 35 -9.26 8.87 -28.28
CA GLY A 35 -8.23 9.07 -29.30
C GLY A 35 -7.05 9.96 -28.88
N ARG A 36 -6.94 10.31 -27.59
CA ARG A 36 -5.86 11.17 -27.07
C ARG A 36 -4.55 10.41 -26.83
N VAL A 37 -4.63 9.08 -26.68
CA VAL A 37 -3.49 8.17 -26.57
C VAL A 37 -3.68 7.04 -27.55
N ARG A 38 -2.66 6.76 -28.38
CA ARG A 38 -2.67 5.62 -29.31
C ARG A 38 -2.03 4.42 -28.63
N ILE A 39 -2.58 3.23 -28.84
CA ILE A 39 -2.07 1.99 -28.23
C ILE A 39 -0.62 1.72 -28.64
N GLY A 40 -0.25 2.03 -29.89
CA GLY A 40 1.14 1.88 -30.37
C GLY A 40 2.15 2.70 -29.58
N ASP A 41 1.75 3.85 -29.02
CA ASP A 41 2.65 4.76 -28.29
C ASP A 41 2.90 4.32 -26.84
N ILE A 42 2.23 3.25 -26.39
CA ILE A 42 2.27 2.70 -25.01
C ILE A 42 2.45 1.17 -24.97
N ALA A 43 2.63 0.53 -26.12
CA ALA A 43 2.55 -0.93 -26.26
C ALA A 43 3.65 -1.67 -25.48
N LEU A 44 4.80 -1.03 -25.24
CA LEU A 44 5.95 -1.63 -24.54
C LEU A 44 6.12 -1.09 -23.11
N GLY A 45 5.13 -0.33 -22.61
CA GLY A 45 5.16 0.22 -21.26
C GLY A 45 5.68 1.65 -21.18
N GLU A 46 5.70 2.37 -22.31
CA GLU A 46 6.02 3.79 -22.35
C GLU A 46 5.08 4.59 -21.43
N ARG A 47 5.64 5.64 -20.81
CA ARG A 47 4.92 6.50 -19.87
C ARG A 47 4.24 7.70 -20.57
N ASN A 48 3.81 7.51 -21.81
CA ASN A 48 3.14 8.53 -22.64
C ASN A 48 1.67 8.69 -22.25
N TRP A 49 1.41 8.92 -20.95
CA TRP A 49 0.09 9.10 -20.39
C TRP A 49 -0.12 10.54 -19.92
N PRO A 50 -1.33 11.10 -20.07
CA PRO A 50 -1.66 12.37 -19.47
C PRO A 50 -1.43 12.36 -17.95
N PRO A 51 -1.06 13.50 -17.31
CA PRO A 51 -0.64 13.52 -15.92
C PRO A 51 -1.61 12.86 -14.92
N ARG A 52 -2.93 12.98 -15.13
CA ARG A 52 -3.95 12.34 -14.27
C ARG A 52 -3.97 10.82 -14.37
N VAL A 53 -3.66 10.26 -15.53
CA VAL A 53 -3.58 8.81 -15.75
C VAL A 53 -2.27 8.28 -15.19
N GLN A 54 -1.16 8.98 -15.44
CA GLN A 54 0.13 8.64 -14.87
C GLN A 54 0.10 8.70 -13.33
N ALA A 55 -0.62 9.66 -12.74
CA ALA A 55 -0.79 9.75 -11.30
C ALA A 55 -1.49 8.51 -10.72
N ALA A 56 -2.55 8.02 -11.35
CA ALA A 56 -3.22 6.80 -10.93
C ALA A 56 -2.34 5.56 -11.07
N ALA A 57 -1.55 5.48 -12.16
CA ALA A 57 -0.59 4.41 -12.36
C ALA A 57 0.50 4.40 -11.28
N ASN A 58 1.07 5.55 -10.96
CA ASN A 58 2.08 5.67 -9.90
C ASN A 58 1.49 5.35 -8.52
N ALA A 59 0.26 5.78 -8.23
CA ALA A 59 -0.42 5.44 -6.97
C ALA A 59 -0.62 3.92 -6.81
N PHE A 60 -1.01 3.24 -7.89
CA PHE A 60 -1.12 1.79 -7.95
C PHE A 60 0.23 1.10 -7.74
N SER A 61 1.27 1.49 -8.50
CA SER A 61 2.63 0.94 -8.36
C SER A 61 3.19 1.11 -6.95
N ASN A 62 2.95 2.25 -6.31
CA ASN A 62 3.41 2.51 -4.94
C ASN A 62 2.82 1.53 -3.90
N GLN A 63 1.67 0.88 -4.19
CA GLN A 63 1.15 -0.15 -3.30
C GLN A 63 1.98 -1.44 -3.29
N PHE A 64 2.91 -1.62 -4.23
CA PHE A 64 3.80 -2.77 -4.33
C PHE A 64 5.25 -2.46 -3.94
N GLU A 65 5.50 -1.27 -3.39
CA GLU A 65 6.80 -0.91 -2.83
C GLU A 65 6.82 -1.27 -1.33
N ILE A 66 6.67 -0.26 -0.47
CA ILE A 66 6.64 -0.43 0.99
C ILE A 66 5.60 -1.43 1.49
N PRO A 67 4.36 -1.49 0.96
CA PRO A 67 3.36 -2.43 1.50
C PRO A 67 3.70 -3.91 1.29
N VAL A 68 4.66 -4.26 0.44
CA VAL A 68 5.15 -5.65 0.34
C VAL A 68 5.76 -6.11 1.66
N LEU A 69 6.47 -5.23 2.36
CA LEU A 69 7.01 -5.52 3.68
C LEU A 69 5.91 -5.73 4.73
N PHE A 70 4.76 -5.07 4.57
CA PHE A 70 3.60 -5.29 5.43
C PHE A 70 2.94 -6.64 5.13
N PHE A 71 2.73 -6.96 3.85
CA PHE A 71 2.19 -8.27 3.43
C PHE A 71 3.10 -9.43 3.85
N ALA A 72 4.41 -9.24 3.90
CA ALA A 72 5.35 -10.23 4.43
C ALA A 72 5.30 -10.35 5.97
N LEU A 73 5.22 -9.23 6.68
CA LEU A 73 5.27 -9.20 8.14
C LEU A 73 4.07 -9.88 8.80
N VAL A 74 2.85 -9.65 8.29
CA VAL A 74 1.62 -10.17 8.89
C VAL A 74 1.60 -11.71 9.02
N PRO A 75 1.85 -12.52 7.97
CA PRO A 75 1.87 -13.97 8.11
C PRO A 75 3.00 -14.45 9.03
N LEU A 76 4.17 -13.80 9.02
CA LEU A 76 5.25 -14.12 9.96
C LEU A 76 4.83 -13.87 11.41
N ALA A 77 4.17 -12.75 11.69
CA ALA A 77 3.66 -12.40 13.01
C ALA A 77 2.54 -13.33 13.47
N LEU A 78 1.68 -13.80 12.56
CA LEU A 78 0.66 -14.82 12.84
C LEU A 78 1.30 -16.17 13.18
N TYR A 79 2.20 -16.65 12.33
CA TYR A 79 2.87 -17.96 12.49
C TYR A 79 3.65 -18.04 13.82
N THR A 80 4.40 -16.99 14.13
CA THR A 80 5.20 -16.89 15.37
C THR A 80 4.39 -16.47 16.60
N ARG A 81 3.07 -16.29 16.46
CA ARG A 81 2.16 -15.82 17.52
C ARG A 81 2.58 -14.48 18.16
N LYS A 82 3.21 -13.58 17.37
CA LYS A 82 3.67 -12.25 17.79
C LYS A 82 2.75 -11.10 17.37
N ALA A 83 1.55 -11.41 16.85
CA ALA A 83 0.52 -10.43 16.48
C ALA A 83 -0.40 -10.09 17.68
N ASP A 84 0.04 -9.19 18.54
CA ASP A 84 -0.72 -8.70 19.69
C ASP A 84 -1.53 -7.42 19.37
N LEU A 85 -2.14 -6.79 20.38
CA LEU A 85 -2.95 -5.58 20.20
C LEU A 85 -2.14 -4.44 19.58
N ILE A 86 -0.90 -4.24 20.04
CA ILE A 86 0.01 -3.20 19.52
C ILE A 86 0.23 -3.42 18.01
N PHE A 87 0.47 -4.67 17.59
CA PHE A 87 0.61 -5.02 16.18
C PHE A 87 -0.63 -4.64 15.37
N VAL A 88 -1.83 -4.96 15.86
CA VAL A 88 -3.10 -4.65 15.16
C VAL A 88 -3.32 -3.14 15.04
N VAL A 89 -3.08 -2.37 16.11
CA VAL A 89 -3.19 -0.90 16.08
C VAL A 89 -2.24 -0.31 15.05
N MET A 90 -0.98 -0.74 15.04
CA MET A 90 0.02 -0.25 14.10
C MET A 90 -0.30 -0.65 12.66
N ALA A 91 -0.84 -1.85 12.43
CA ALA A 91 -1.31 -2.29 11.12
C ALA A 91 -2.44 -1.38 10.59
N TRP A 92 -3.40 -0.99 11.44
CA TRP A 92 -4.43 -0.03 11.05
C TRP A 92 -3.87 1.35 10.73
N ILE A 93 -2.97 1.88 11.57
CA ILE A 93 -2.31 3.18 11.30
C ILE A 93 -1.57 3.14 9.96
N PHE A 94 -0.84 2.05 9.69
CA PHE A 94 -0.14 1.84 8.42
C PHE A 94 -1.12 1.89 7.25
N VAL A 95 -2.20 1.11 7.28
CA VAL A 95 -3.17 1.04 6.17
C VAL A 95 -3.95 2.35 5.99
N LEU A 96 -4.34 3.03 7.07
CA LEU A 96 -4.95 4.36 6.99
C LEU A 96 -4.00 5.38 6.33
N SER A 97 -2.70 5.32 6.64
CA SER A 97 -1.71 6.17 5.95
C SER A 97 -1.66 5.88 4.44
N ARG A 98 -1.87 4.63 4.02
CA ARG A 98 -1.90 4.25 2.59
C ARG A 98 -3.14 4.78 1.90
N LEU A 99 -4.31 4.71 2.55
CA LEU A 99 -5.54 5.31 2.03
C LEU A 99 -5.38 6.82 1.83
N VAL A 100 -4.84 7.53 2.83
CA VAL A 100 -4.58 8.98 2.72
C VAL A 100 -3.57 9.29 1.62
N HIS A 101 -2.43 8.57 1.58
CA HIS A 101 -1.40 8.75 0.56
C HIS A 101 -1.97 8.57 -0.85
N ALA A 102 -2.65 7.45 -1.10
CA ALA A 102 -3.26 7.13 -2.38
C ALA A 102 -4.35 8.14 -2.76
N GLY A 103 -5.20 8.52 -1.79
CA GLY A 103 -6.24 9.52 -1.98
C GLY A 103 -5.69 10.86 -2.47
N ILE A 104 -4.65 11.39 -1.80
CA ILE A 104 -3.97 12.62 -2.23
C ILE A 104 -3.38 12.43 -3.63
N PHE A 105 -2.73 11.29 -3.88
CA PHE A 105 -2.08 11.00 -5.15
C PHE A 105 -3.05 11.07 -6.34
N VAL A 106 -4.24 10.46 -6.21
CA VAL A 106 -5.19 10.35 -7.32
C VAL A 106 -6.15 11.55 -7.47
N THR A 107 -6.13 12.49 -6.52
CA THR A 107 -7.00 13.68 -6.49
C THR A 107 -6.20 14.97 -6.74
N SER A 108 -5.61 15.56 -5.69
CA SER A 108 -4.91 16.85 -5.74
C SER A 108 -3.45 16.73 -6.18
N ASN A 109 -2.86 15.55 -5.99
CA ASN A 109 -1.43 15.27 -6.17
C ASN A 109 -0.52 16.29 -5.46
N HIS A 110 -0.95 16.82 -4.31
CA HIS A 110 -0.16 17.76 -3.53
C HIS A 110 1.05 17.06 -2.89
N VAL A 111 2.23 17.26 -3.48
CA VAL A 111 3.45 16.50 -3.20
C VAL A 111 3.86 16.49 -1.71
N PRO A 112 3.91 17.64 -1.00
CA PRO A 112 4.28 17.63 0.42
C PRO A 112 3.31 16.82 1.30
N ALA A 113 2.00 16.92 1.06
CA ALA A 113 1.01 16.19 1.86
C ALA A 113 1.09 14.68 1.61
N ARG A 114 1.20 14.24 0.35
CA ARG A 114 1.39 12.82 0.06
C ARG A 114 2.70 12.30 0.64
N PHE A 115 3.78 13.07 0.57
CA PHE A 115 5.06 12.67 1.18
C PHE A 115 4.97 12.49 2.69
N ARG A 116 4.30 13.40 3.42
CA ARG A 116 4.08 13.24 4.87
C ARG A 116 3.26 11.99 5.21
N ALA A 117 2.17 11.74 4.47
CA ALA A 117 1.38 10.52 4.64
C ALA A 117 2.19 9.25 4.32
N TYR A 118 3.03 9.32 3.27
CA TYR A 118 3.95 8.25 2.92
C TYR A 118 4.91 7.92 4.06
N MET A 119 5.62 8.95 4.57
CA MET A 119 6.62 8.81 5.63
C MET A 119 6.02 8.37 6.97
N ALA A 120 4.83 8.82 7.32
CA ALA A 120 4.13 8.33 8.52
C ALA A 120 3.92 6.80 8.46
N GLY A 121 3.48 6.28 7.31
CA GLY A 121 3.34 4.83 7.12
C GLY A 121 4.68 4.10 7.13
N VAL A 122 5.73 4.66 6.52
CA VAL A 122 7.08 4.06 6.54
C VAL A 122 7.60 3.96 7.96
N ALA A 123 7.48 5.02 8.77
CA ALA A 123 7.92 5.03 10.16
C ALA A 123 7.17 3.97 11.00
N VAL A 124 5.85 3.87 10.84
CA VAL A 124 5.03 2.88 11.54
C VAL A 124 5.42 1.45 11.13
N LEU A 125 5.56 1.18 9.84
CA LEU A 125 5.96 -0.16 9.37
C LEU A 125 7.39 -0.51 9.80
N GLY A 126 8.30 0.44 9.78
CA GLY A 126 9.66 0.27 10.32
C GLY A 126 9.63 -0.11 11.80
N LEU A 127 8.81 0.58 12.60
CA LEU A 127 8.62 0.23 14.00
C LEU A 127 8.00 -1.16 14.18
N MET A 128 7.03 -1.56 13.32
CA MET A 128 6.46 -2.91 13.36
C MET A 128 7.55 -3.97 13.16
N TRP A 129 8.45 -3.77 12.20
CA TRP A 129 9.57 -4.69 11.95
C TRP A 129 10.58 -4.71 13.09
N LEU A 130 10.93 -3.55 13.66
CA LEU A 130 11.84 -3.48 14.81
C LEU A 130 11.27 -4.21 16.04
N LEU A 131 9.99 -3.98 16.35
CA LEU A 131 9.30 -4.69 17.43
C LEU A 131 9.20 -6.19 17.17
N PHE A 132 8.92 -6.57 15.92
CA PHE A 132 8.88 -7.98 15.53
C PHE A 132 10.26 -8.64 15.69
N ALA A 133 11.32 -8.02 15.17
CA ALA A 133 12.70 -8.51 15.30
C ALA A 133 13.11 -8.65 16.76
N TRP A 134 12.83 -7.63 17.59
CA TRP A 134 13.06 -7.69 19.04
C TRP A 134 12.36 -8.89 19.68
N ARG A 135 11.07 -9.09 19.38
CA ARG A 135 10.29 -10.21 19.91
C ARG A 135 10.84 -11.57 19.48
N ILE A 136 11.36 -11.69 18.26
CA ILE A 136 11.95 -12.94 17.79
C ILE A 136 13.30 -13.21 18.48
N LEU A 137 14.16 -12.21 18.59
CA LEU A 137 15.52 -12.37 19.11
C LEU A 137 15.57 -12.52 20.63
N PHE A 138 14.68 -11.85 21.37
CA PHE A 138 14.74 -11.77 22.83
C PHE A 138 13.56 -12.43 23.55
N THR A 139 12.53 -12.86 22.83
CA THR A 139 11.45 -13.69 23.39
C THR A 139 11.20 -14.92 22.50
N PRO A 140 12.13 -15.89 22.45
CA PRO A 140 11.96 -17.08 21.62
C PRO A 140 10.65 -17.79 21.97
N LEU A 141 10.03 -18.44 20.98
CA LEU A 141 8.96 -19.39 21.26
C LEU A 141 9.51 -20.40 22.29
N ALA A 142 8.84 -20.55 23.43
CA ALA A 142 9.09 -21.70 24.28
C ALA A 142 8.83 -22.94 23.41
N ALA A 143 9.89 -23.72 23.16
CA ALA A 143 9.82 -24.96 22.41
C ALA A 143 8.88 -25.95 23.11
#